data_AF-M8BHP7-F1
#
_entry.id   AF-M8BHP7-F1
#
_cell.length_a   1.000
_cell.length_b   1.000
_cell.length_c   1.000
_cell.angle_alpha   90.00
_cell.angle_beta   90.00
_cell.angle_gamma   90.00
#
_symmetry.space_group_name_H-M   'P 1'
#
loop_
_entity.id
_entity.type
_entity.pdbx_description
1 polymer ?
#
loop_
_entity_poly.entity_id
_entity_poly.type
_entity_poly.pdbx_seq_one_letter_code
_entity_poly.pdbx_strand_id
1 'polypeptide(L)'
;MGTGARVAGAGTGRIAALLWFQGEADAMRREDALAYAWRMEAFVRDVRRDLAMRNLLVIQVRRYTTSMHGSPALTPLFSILNPVGIATAQNQGKWLDLVRKEQRAVRVPNLNDVTHLTTQAQVRLGKMLADAYIVTL
;
A
#
# COMPACT_ATOMS: atom_id res chain seq x y z
N MET A 1 -15.39 -3.85 -15.75
CA MET A 1 -14.99 -2.61 -16.47
C MET A 1 -13.88 -1.96 -15.68
N GLY A 2 -12.73 -1.66 -16.29
CA GLY A 2 -11.61 -1.01 -15.60
C GLY A 2 -11.67 0.50 -15.77
N THR A 3 -11.66 1.25 -14.67
CA THR A 3 -11.51 2.70 -14.66
C THR A 3 -10.03 3.05 -14.89
N GLY A 4 -9.67 3.46 -16.10
CA GLY A 4 -8.31 3.88 -16.42
C GLY A 4 -7.91 5.16 -15.68
N ALA A 5 -6.66 5.25 -15.25
CA ALA A 5 -6.13 6.44 -14.59
C ALA A 5 -5.81 7.52 -15.64
N ARG A 6 -6.53 8.65 -15.61
CA ARG A 6 -6.20 9.83 -16.42
C ARG A 6 -5.51 10.88 -15.56
N VAL A 7 -4.38 11.40 -16.05
CA VAL A 7 -3.75 12.60 -15.49
C VAL A 7 -4.52 13.81 -15.98
N ALA A 8 -5.13 14.56 -15.05
CA ALA A 8 -5.51 15.95 -15.29
C ALA A 8 -4.33 16.83 -14.85
N GLY A 9 -3.75 17.59 -15.78
CA GLY A 9 -2.53 18.36 -15.51
C GLY A 9 -2.46 19.65 -16.32
N ALA A 10 -2.77 20.78 -15.67
CA ALA A 10 -2.43 22.13 -16.12
C ALA A 10 -1.31 22.71 -15.23
N GLY A 11 -0.28 21.90 -14.93
CA GLY A 11 0.81 22.24 -14.02
C GLY A 11 2.08 21.45 -14.30
N THR A 12 3.23 22.04 -13.96
CA THR A 12 4.58 21.60 -14.34
C THR A 12 5.15 20.41 -13.54
N GLY A 13 4.32 19.72 -12.76
CA GLY A 13 4.76 18.62 -11.89
C GLY A 13 5.07 17.33 -12.65
N ARG A 14 6.18 16.66 -12.31
CA ARG A 14 6.52 15.30 -12.78
C ARG A 14 6.08 14.26 -11.74
N ILE A 15 5.52 13.13 -12.18
CA ILE A 15 5.21 12.00 -11.30
C ILE A 15 6.50 11.23 -11.02
N ALA A 16 6.97 11.19 -9.77
CA ALA A 16 8.16 10.42 -9.40
C ALA A 16 7.84 8.97 -9.00
N ALA A 17 6.77 8.75 -8.23
CA ALA A 17 6.36 7.45 -7.72
C ALA A 17 4.85 7.39 -7.43
N LEU A 18 4.32 6.16 -7.30
CA LEU A 18 3.00 5.86 -6.77
C LEU A 18 3.14 5.09 -5.45
N LEU A 19 2.48 5.56 -4.40
CA LEU A 19 2.40 4.89 -3.10
C LEU A 19 0.99 4.30 -2.93
N TRP A 20 0.88 2.99 -2.70
CA TRP A 20 -0.40 2.27 -2.72
C TRP A 20 -0.68 1.57 -1.38
N PHE A 21 -1.76 1.98 -0.71
CA PHE A 21 -2.22 1.42 0.58
C PHE A 21 -3.56 0.70 0.38
N GLN A 22 -3.55 -0.63 0.31
CA GLN A 22 -4.75 -1.41 0.03
C GLN A 22 -4.56 -2.89 0.46
N GLY A 23 -5.65 -3.64 0.65
CA GLY A 23 -5.65 -5.11 0.81
C GLY A 23 -6.66 -5.64 1.84
N GLU A 24 -7.18 -4.78 2.72
CA GLU A 24 -8.15 -5.19 3.75
C GLU A 24 -9.49 -5.65 3.15
N ALA A 25 -9.92 -5.07 2.04
CA ALA A 25 -11.14 -5.47 1.34
C ALA A 25 -11.03 -6.86 0.68
N ASP A 26 -9.89 -7.17 0.04
CA ASP A 26 -9.65 -8.48 -0.58
C ASP A 26 -9.57 -9.62 0.45
N ALA A 27 -9.31 -9.31 1.73
CA ALA A 27 -9.33 -10.29 2.81
C ALA A 27 -10.74 -10.84 3.12
N MET A 28 -11.80 -10.19 2.61
CA MET A 28 -13.19 -10.56 2.89
C MET A 28 -13.63 -11.84 2.16
N ARG A 29 -13.08 -12.13 0.98
CA ARG A 29 -13.40 -13.35 0.19
C ARG A 29 -12.14 -14.11 -0.18
N ARG A 30 -12.27 -15.43 -0.31
CA ARG A 30 -11.12 -16.29 -0.63
C ARG A 30 -10.66 -16.08 -2.07
N GLU A 31 -11.60 -15.94 -3.00
CA GLU A 31 -11.31 -15.69 -4.41
C GLU A 31 -10.56 -14.36 -4.60
N ASP A 32 -10.99 -13.29 -3.92
CA ASP A 32 -10.34 -11.98 -3.98
C ASP A 32 -8.92 -12.04 -3.37
N ALA A 33 -8.76 -12.69 -2.22
CA ALA A 33 -7.45 -12.90 -1.60
C ALA A 33 -6.47 -13.72 -2.47
N LEU A 34 -6.94 -14.78 -3.13
CA LEU A 34 -6.15 -15.56 -4.09
C LEU A 34 -5.82 -14.77 -5.37
N ALA A 35 -6.72 -13.88 -5.79
CA ALA A 35 -6.55 -13.09 -7.00
C ALA A 35 -5.64 -11.87 -6.81
N TYR A 36 -5.31 -11.51 -5.56
CA TYR A 36 -4.61 -10.27 -5.22
C TYR A 36 -3.31 -10.07 -6.01
N ALA A 37 -2.42 -11.06 -6.04
CA ALA A 37 -1.09 -10.89 -6.63
C ALA A 37 -1.16 -10.52 -8.12
N TRP A 38 -1.88 -11.31 -8.92
CA TRP A 38 -1.99 -11.06 -10.36
C TRP A 38 -2.82 -9.81 -10.67
N ARG A 39 -3.84 -9.48 -9.85
CA ARG A 39 -4.60 -8.22 -9.99
C ARG A 39 -3.71 -7.01 -9.71
N MET A 40 -2.85 -7.07 -8.70
CA MET A 40 -1.91 -5.99 -8.38
C MET A 40 -0.83 -5.84 -9.46
N GLU A 41 -0.30 -6.93 -10.02
CA GLU A 41 0.63 -6.87 -11.16
C GLU A 41 -0.04 -6.29 -12.42
N ALA A 42 -1.30 -6.67 -12.69
CA ALA A 42 -2.10 -6.09 -13.76
C ALA A 42 -2.32 -4.58 -13.55
N PHE A 43 -2.69 -4.15 -12.34
CA PHE A 43 -2.82 -2.75 -11.97
C PHE A 43 -1.53 -1.96 -12.19
N VAL A 44 -0.39 -2.45 -11.71
CA VAL A 44 0.93 -1.81 -11.89
C VAL A 44 1.28 -1.68 -13.37
N ARG A 45 1.07 -2.72 -14.17
CA ARG A 45 1.28 -2.69 -15.63
C ARG A 45 0.38 -1.67 -16.31
N ASP A 46 -0.90 -1.66 -15.96
CA ASP A 46 -1.91 -0.84 -16.61
C ASP A 46 -1.73 0.65 -16.25
N VAL A 47 -1.42 0.98 -14.99
CA VAL A 47 -1.01 2.34 -14.59
C VAL A 47 0.25 2.79 -15.33
N ARG A 48 1.29 1.96 -15.41
CA ARG A 48 2.52 2.28 -16.16
C ARG A 48 2.28 2.52 -17.65
N ARG A 49 1.34 1.78 -18.26
CA ARG A 49 0.92 1.96 -19.65
C ARG A 49 0.14 3.26 -19.82
N ASP A 50 -0.89 3.48 -19.00
CA ASP A 50 -1.83 4.60 -19.14
C ASP A 50 -1.15 5.95 -18.84
N LEU A 51 -0.12 5.97 -18.00
CA LEU A 51 0.76 7.12 -17.75
C LEU A 51 1.93 7.24 -18.75
N ALA A 52 2.12 6.27 -19.65
CA ALA A 52 3.33 6.09 -20.49
C ALA A 52 4.67 5.98 -19.72
N MET A 53 4.64 5.76 -18.40
CA MET A 53 5.81 5.68 -17.53
C MET A 53 6.19 4.23 -17.20
N ARG A 54 6.85 3.54 -18.15
CA ARG A 54 7.24 2.11 -18.01
C ARG A 54 8.01 1.79 -16.72
N ASN A 55 8.83 2.73 -16.26
CA ASN A 55 9.71 2.59 -15.08
C ASN A 55 9.16 3.26 -13.81
N LEU A 56 7.89 3.71 -13.79
CA LEU A 56 7.31 4.34 -12.60
C LEU A 56 7.51 3.46 -11.37
N LEU A 57 8.11 4.02 -10.32
CA LEU A 57 8.25 3.35 -9.04
C LEU A 57 6.84 3.23 -8.42
N VAL A 58 6.38 1.99 -8.23
CA VAL A 58 5.18 1.70 -7.44
C VAL A 58 5.61 1.03 -6.15
N ILE A 59 5.19 1.59 -5.01
CA ILE A 59 5.49 1.09 -3.68
C ILE A 59 4.18 0.61 -3.06
N GLN A 60 4.12 -0.67 -2.73
CA GLN A 60 2.99 -1.25 -2.01
C GLN A 60 3.24 -1.15 -0.49
N VAL A 61 2.25 -0.65 0.25
CA VAL A 61 2.31 -0.51 1.70
C VAL A 61 1.27 -1.40 2.37
N ARG A 62 1.71 -2.17 3.36
CA ARG A 62 0.96 -3.27 3.96
C ARG A 62 0.70 -3.02 5.44
N ARG A 63 -0.54 -2.71 5.80
CA ARG A 63 -0.97 -2.54 7.20
C ARG A 63 -0.82 -3.84 7.99
N TYR A 64 -0.11 -3.75 9.11
CA TYR A 64 -0.13 -4.72 10.18
C TYR A 64 -1.07 -4.20 11.26
N THR A 65 -2.00 -5.06 11.66
CA THR A 65 -2.75 -4.91 12.90
C THR A 65 -2.35 -6.08 13.78
N THR A 66 -1.77 -5.77 14.94
CA THR A 66 -1.44 -6.75 15.97
C THR A 66 -2.71 -6.99 16.79
N SER A 67 -3.48 -8.01 16.42
CA SER A 67 -4.46 -8.58 17.35
C SER A 67 -3.71 -9.34 18.44
N MET A 68 -3.29 -8.63 19.49
CA MET A 68 -2.86 -9.22 20.75
C MET A 68 -3.83 -8.81 21.84
N HIS A 69 -4.68 -9.75 22.23
CA HIS A 69 -5.35 -9.73 23.52
C HIS A 69 -4.29 -9.67 24.63
N GLY A 70 -4.43 -8.71 25.55
CA GLY A 70 -3.84 -8.80 26.89
C GLY A 70 -2.43 -8.23 27.09
N SER A 71 -2.28 -6.90 27.11
CA SER A 71 -1.58 -6.16 28.20
C SER A 71 -1.66 -4.65 27.99
N PRO A 72 -2.13 -3.84 28.96
CA PRO A 72 -2.20 -2.39 28.82
C PRO A 72 -0.86 -1.75 29.23
N ALA A 73 -0.02 -1.44 28.25
CA ALA A 73 1.19 -0.64 28.46
C ALA A 73 1.24 0.52 27.45
N LEU A 74 1.08 1.74 27.98
CA LEU A 74 1.37 3.03 27.33
C LEU A 74 0.40 3.48 26.22
N THR A 75 -0.85 3.76 26.62
CA THR A 75 -1.66 4.79 25.97
C THR A 75 -1.18 6.17 26.45
N PRO A 76 -0.30 6.89 25.72
CA PRO A 76 -0.57 8.32 25.48
C PRO A 76 0.10 8.87 24.20
N LEU A 77 -0.52 8.71 23.01
CA LEU A 77 -0.40 9.66 21.88
C LEU A 77 -1.31 9.32 20.68
N PHE A 78 -1.74 8.06 20.55
CA PHE A 78 -2.28 7.47 19.31
C PHE A 78 -3.74 7.83 18.93
N SER A 79 -4.34 8.85 19.58
CA SER A 79 -5.78 9.19 19.41
C SER A 79 -6.04 10.42 18.54
N ILE A 80 -5.01 11.01 17.91
CA ILE A 80 -5.16 12.14 16.98
C ILE A 80 -4.95 11.60 15.57
N LEU A 81 -6.01 11.66 14.75
CA LEU A 81 -6.12 11.15 13.37
C LEU A 81 -6.24 9.61 13.22
N ASN A 82 -7.46 9.08 13.38
CA ASN A 82 -8.27 8.53 12.27
C ASN A 82 -9.32 7.50 12.78
N PRO A 83 -10.62 7.82 12.85
CA PRO A 83 -11.66 6.87 13.28
C PRO A 83 -11.79 5.62 12.40
N VAL A 84 -11.28 5.65 11.15
CA VAL A 84 -11.21 4.45 10.28
C VAL A 84 -10.31 3.35 10.85
N GLY A 85 -9.30 3.71 11.66
CA GLY A 85 -8.35 2.76 12.23
C GLY A 85 -8.98 1.73 13.18
N ILE A 86 -9.92 2.17 14.02
CA ILE A 86 -10.57 1.32 15.03
C ILE A 86 -11.59 0.37 14.38
N ALA A 87 -12.37 0.87 13.42
CA ALA A 87 -13.35 0.05 12.70
C ALA A 87 -12.69 -1.05 11.83
N THR A 88 -11.56 -0.75 11.19
CA THR A 88 -10.81 -1.73 10.36
C THR A 88 -10.18 -2.85 11.20
N ALA A 89 -9.79 -2.58 12.45
CA ALA A 89 -9.20 -3.59 13.34
C ALA A 89 -10.21 -4.67 13.79
N GLN A 90 -11.51 -4.34 13.87
CA GLN A 90 -12.57 -5.26 14.29
C GLN A 90 -13.05 -6.19 13.17
N ASN A 91 -12.94 -5.76 11.89
CA ASN A 91 -13.32 -6.54 10.72
C ASN A 91 -12.09 -7.02 9.92
N GLN A 92 -11.18 -7.74 10.58
CA GLN A 92 -10.11 -8.44 9.87
C GLN A 92 -10.72 -9.57 9.02
N GLY A 93 -10.80 -9.36 7.71
CA GLY A 93 -11.34 -10.33 6.77
C GLY A 93 -10.67 -11.70 6.92
N LYS A 94 -11.46 -12.77 6.84
CA LYS A 94 -11.07 -14.18 7.09
C LYS A 94 -9.79 -14.63 6.37
N TRP A 95 -9.45 -13.98 5.26
CA TRP A 95 -8.32 -14.34 4.39
C TRP A 95 -7.16 -13.34 4.44
N LEU A 96 -7.06 -12.53 5.50
CA LEU A 96 -6.03 -11.48 5.64
C LEU A 96 -4.60 -12.03 5.51
N ASP A 97 -4.29 -13.18 6.09
CA ASP A 97 -2.95 -13.77 5.96
C ASP A 97 -2.66 -14.34 4.56
N LEU A 98 -3.70 -14.68 3.81
CA LEU A 98 -3.58 -15.03 2.40
C LEU A 98 -3.31 -13.79 1.54
N VAL A 99 -4.07 -12.70 1.72
CA VAL A 99 -3.74 -11.41 1.08
C VAL A 99 -2.31 -10.99 1.41
N ARG A 100 -1.90 -11.09 2.67
CA ARG A 100 -0.53 -10.76 3.10
C ARG A 100 0.52 -11.65 2.43
N LYS A 101 0.22 -12.92 2.14
CA LYS A 101 1.08 -13.83 1.37
C LYS A 101 1.18 -13.37 -0.08
N GLU A 102 0.04 -13.14 -0.74
CA GLU A 102 0.00 -12.71 -2.14
C GLU A 102 0.63 -11.32 -2.34
N GLN A 103 0.46 -10.39 -1.40
CA GLN A 103 1.17 -9.10 -1.36
C GLN A 103 2.70 -9.23 -1.41
N ARG A 104 3.27 -10.27 -0.77
CA ARG A 104 4.71 -10.55 -0.82
C ARG A 104 5.16 -11.21 -2.13
N ALA A 105 4.24 -11.81 -2.89
CA ALA A 105 4.52 -12.40 -4.19
C ALA A 105 4.58 -11.34 -5.31
N VAL A 106 3.85 -10.23 -5.18
CA VAL A 106 3.89 -9.10 -6.13
C VAL A 106 5.32 -8.56 -6.25
N ARG A 107 5.83 -8.50 -7.48
CA ARG A 107 7.20 -8.07 -7.79
C ARG A 107 7.39 -6.55 -7.78
N VAL A 108 6.94 -5.88 -6.72
CA VAL A 108 7.17 -4.45 -6.45
C VAL A 108 7.77 -4.23 -5.05
N PRO A 109 8.44 -3.10 -4.80
CA PRO A 109 8.90 -2.74 -3.47
C PRO A 109 7.76 -2.72 -2.44
N ASN A 110 7.95 -3.49 -1.38
CA ASN A 110 7.00 -3.66 -0.28
C ASN A 110 7.48 -2.95 0.99
N LEU A 111 6.60 -2.17 1.61
CA LEU A 111 6.78 -1.57 2.94
C LEU A 111 5.80 -2.21 3.95
N ASN A 112 6.32 -2.52 5.13
CA ASN A 112 5.55 -3.03 6.26
C ASN A 112 5.16 -1.84 7.16
N ASP A 113 3.88 -1.67 7.43
CA ASP A 113 3.32 -0.54 8.18
C ASP A 113 2.74 -0.99 9.53
N VAL A 114 3.25 -0.45 10.64
CA VAL A 114 2.85 -0.81 12.01
C VAL A 114 1.83 0.21 12.51
N THR A 115 0.70 0.32 11.80
CA THR A 115 -0.35 1.36 11.93
C THR A 115 0.09 2.82 11.71
N HIS A 116 1.36 3.13 11.94
CA HIS A 116 2.09 4.26 11.39
C HIS A 116 3.41 3.71 10.83
N LEU A 117 3.91 4.30 9.72
CA LEU A 117 5.23 3.97 9.20
C LEU A 117 6.27 4.27 10.29
N THR A 118 6.98 3.25 10.77
CA THR A 118 8.07 3.44 11.75
C THR A 118 9.13 4.38 11.18
N THR A 119 9.91 5.05 12.02
CA THR A 119 10.97 5.98 11.57
C THR A 119 11.90 5.32 10.55
N GLN A 120 12.23 4.04 10.73
CA GLN A 120 13.03 3.28 9.77
C GLN A 120 12.30 3.04 8.43
N ALA A 121 11.00 2.77 8.45
CA ALA A 121 10.18 2.64 7.25
C ALA A 121 10.02 3.99 6.52
N GLN A 122 9.90 5.10 7.25
CA GLN A 122 9.88 6.46 6.70
C GLN A 122 11.24 6.83 6.06
N VAL A 123 12.37 6.53 6.71
CA VAL A 123 13.71 6.73 6.13
C VAL A 123 13.90 5.87 4.87
N ARG A 124 13.43 4.62 4.87
CA ARG A 124 13.48 3.75 3.69
C ARG A 124 12.62 4.30 2.55
N LEU A 125 11.39 4.75 2.85
CA LEU A 125 10.51 5.41 1.88
C LEU A 125 11.16 6.67 1.30
N GLY A 126 11.76 7.53 2.13
CA GLY A 126 12.48 8.73 1.69
C GLY A 126 13.61 8.43 0.71
N LYS A 127 14.42 7.40 0.98
CA LYS A 127 15.47 6.94 0.05
C LYS A 127 14.87 6.48 -1.29
N MET A 128 13.86 5.62 -1.24
CA MET A 128 13.21 5.10 -2.46
C MET A 128 12.56 6.22 -3.31
N LEU A 129 12.01 7.26 -2.66
CA LEU A 129 11.48 8.43 -3.36
C LEU A 129 12.59 9.30 -3.98
N ALA A 130 13.73 9.46 -3.30
CA ALA A 130 14.90 10.16 -3.84
C ALA A 130 15.49 9.42 -5.05
N ASP A 131 15.67 8.10 -4.95
CA ASP A 131 16.15 7.26 -6.06
C ASP A 131 15.23 7.36 -7.29
N ALA A 132 13.91 7.30 -7.09
CA ALA A 132 12.95 7.46 -8.17
C ALA A 132 12.98 8.87 -8.78
N TYR A 133 13.11 9.92 -7.97
CA TYR A 133 13.23 11.28 -8.47
C TYR A 133 14.45 11.44 -9.37
N ILE A 134 15.62 10.92 -8.95
CA ILE A 134 16.87 10.95 -9.74
C ILE A 134 16.71 10.21 -11.07
N VAL A 135 16.05 9.05 -11.09
CA VAL A 135 15.76 8.28 -12.34
C VAL A 135 14.74 8.99 -13.25
N THR A 136 14.06 10.02 -12.76
CA THR A 136 13.14 10.87 -13.55
C THR A 136 13.69 12.25 -13.91
N LEU A 137 14.98 12.51 -13.71
CA LEU A 137 15.67 13.68 -14.29
C LEU A 137 16.03 13.41 -15.75
#